data_AF-A0A3P6PLN6-F1
#
_entry.id   AF-A0A3P6PLN6-F1
#
_cell.length_a   1.000
_cell.length_b   1.000
_cell.length_c   1.000
_cell.angle_alpha   90.00
_cell.angle_beta   90.00
_cell.angle_gamma   90.00
#
_symmetry.space_group_name_H-M   'P 1'
#
loop_
_entity.id
_entity.type
_entity.pdbx_description
1 polymer ?
#
loop_
_entity_poly.entity_id
_entity_poly.type
_entity_poly.pdbx_seq_one_letter_code
_entity_poly.pdbx_strand_id
1 'polypeptide(L)'
;MMKFMEKRGELTFDNIFNQRLGYLLFKDFCLNYSEVPVPQIRFYEEIRKLENLETDEERIALGKEIYDQFIMKDLLSHSHVSMTLF
;
A
#
# COMPACT_ATOMS: atom_id res chain seq x y z
N MET A 1 20.81 -13.35 -14.28
CA MET A 1 20.58 -12.74 -12.95
C MET A 1 19.40 -13.36 -12.22
N MET A 2 18.17 -13.36 -12.75
CA MET A 2 17.00 -13.96 -12.08
C MET A 2 17.21 -15.40 -11.58
N LYS A 3 17.66 -16.32 -12.46
CA LYS A 3 17.93 -17.73 -12.08
C LYS A 3 18.98 -17.89 -10.96
N PHE A 4 19.85 -16.89 -10.76
CA PHE A 4 20.83 -16.90 -9.67
C PHE A 4 20.19 -16.49 -8.35
N MET A 5 19.37 -15.43 -8.36
CA MET A 5 18.63 -14.95 -7.19
C MET A 5 17.58 -15.97 -6.73
N GLU A 6 16.89 -16.62 -7.68
CA GLU A 6 15.91 -17.68 -7.41
C GLU A 6 16.56 -18.89 -6.71
N LYS A 7 17.72 -19.35 -7.20
CA LYS A 7 18.48 -20.45 -6.56
C LYS A 7 18.94 -20.14 -5.14
N ARG A 8 19.10 -18.85 -4.80
CA ARG A 8 19.50 -18.40 -3.45
C ARG A 8 18.31 -18.09 -2.55
N GLY A 9 17.07 -18.21 -3.05
CA GLY A 9 15.86 -17.83 -2.31
C GLY A 9 15.72 -16.33 -2.10
N GLU A 10 16.43 -15.51 -2.86
CA GLU A 10 16.41 -14.03 -2.74
C GLU A 10 15.23 -13.40 -3.49
N LEU A 11 14.53 -14.18 -4.33
CA LEU A 11 13.38 -13.74 -5.12
C LEU A 11 12.08 -13.93 -4.35
N THR A 12 11.98 -13.30 -3.18
CA THR A 12 10.76 -13.26 -2.36
C THR A 12 10.25 -11.84 -2.23
N PHE A 13 8.96 -11.68 -1.90
CA PHE A 13 8.38 -10.36 -1.67
C PHE A 13 9.16 -9.59 -0.60
N ASP A 14 9.40 -10.19 0.57
CA ASP A 14 10.09 -9.52 1.66
C ASP A 14 11.49 -9.05 1.27
N ASN A 15 12.23 -9.85 0.50
CA ASN A 15 13.58 -9.51 0.08
C ASN A 15 13.58 -8.36 -0.92
N ILE A 16 12.63 -8.32 -1.86
CA ILE A 16 12.53 -7.26 -2.86
C ILE A 16 11.97 -5.97 -2.23
N PHE A 17 10.91 -6.10 -1.42
CA PHE A 17 10.19 -4.98 -0.83
C PHE A 17 11.01 -4.24 0.22
N ASN A 18 11.85 -4.94 0.99
CA ASN A 18 12.70 -4.30 2.00
C ASN A 18 14.00 -3.71 1.42
N GLN A 19 14.32 -3.97 0.14
CA GLN A 19 15.43 -3.33 -0.53
C GLN A 19 14.98 -1.99 -1.13
N ARG A 20 15.73 -0.90 -0.91
CA ARG A 20 15.38 0.44 -1.43
C ARG A 20 15.07 0.44 -2.94
N LEU A 21 15.92 -0.20 -3.74
CA LEU A 21 15.72 -0.25 -5.19
C LEU A 21 14.57 -1.19 -5.58
N GLY A 22 14.45 -2.33 -4.90
CA GLY A 22 13.36 -3.28 -5.12
C GLY A 22 12.00 -2.67 -4.80
N TYR A 23 11.89 -1.93 -3.70
CA TYR A 23 10.71 -1.15 -3.34
C TYR A 23 10.33 -0.13 -4.41
N LEU A 24 11.29 0.67 -4.89
CA LEU A 24 11.01 1.70 -5.91
C LEU A 24 10.49 1.09 -7.21
N LEU A 25 11.10 -0.01 -7.67
CA LEU A 25 10.65 -0.73 -8.86
C LEU A 25 9.27 -1.36 -8.66
N PHE A 26 9.03 -1.96 -7.50
CA PHE A 26 7.74 -2.54 -7.16
C PHE A 26 6.63 -1.48 -7.09
N LYS A 27 6.91 -0.34 -6.44
CA LYS A 27 5.99 0.79 -6.36
C LYS A 27 5.65 1.33 -7.75
N ASP A 28 6.66 1.55 -8.58
CA ASP A 28 6.49 2.03 -9.95
C ASP A 28 5.63 1.06 -10.78
N PHE A 29 5.90 -0.25 -10.68
CA PHE A 29 5.07 -1.28 -11.28
C PHE A 29 3.61 -1.18 -10.83
N CYS A 30 3.34 -1.11 -9.52
CA CYS A 30 1.99 -1.04 -8.99
C CYS A 30 1.22 0.24 -9.40
N LEU A 31 1.92 1.37 -9.59
CA LEU A 31 1.29 2.65 -9.90
C LEU A 31 1.08 2.89 -11.39
N ASN A 32 2.00 2.40 -12.24
CA ASN A 32 2.06 2.79 -13.64
C ASN A 32 1.87 1.63 -14.63
N TYR A 33 2.15 0.40 -14.21
CA TYR A 33 2.18 -0.76 -15.12
C TYR A 33 1.18 -1.86 -14.76
N SER A 34 0.60 -1.84 -13.56
CA SER A 34 -0.41 -2.82 -13.17
C SER A 34 -1.72 -2.59 -13.91
N GLU A 35 -2.23 -3.63 -14.55
CA GLU A 35 -3.54 -3.60 -15.22
C GLU A 35 -4.71 -3.49 -14.24
N VAL A 36 -4.48 -3.89 -12.98
CA VAL A 36 -5.45 -3.82 -11.89
C VAL A 36 -5.00 -2.76 -10.89
N PRO A 37 -5.89 -1.87 -10.42
CA PRO A 37 -5.54 -0.91 -9.38
C PRO A 37 -5.02 -1.63 -8.12
N VAL A 38 -3.85 -1.20 -7.62
CA VAL A 38 -3.26 -1.69 -6.37
C VAL A 38 -3.34 -0.59 -5.29
N PRO A 39 -4.51 -0.36 -4.68
CA PRO A 39 -4.70 0.73 -3.71
C PRO A 39 -3.84 0.56 -2.44
N GLN A 40 -3.42 -0.66 -2.11
CA GLN A 40 -2.61 -0.99 -0.94
C GLN A 40 -1.27 -0.23 -0.94
N ILE A 41 -0.68 0.01 -2.11
CA ILE A 41 0.59 0.75 -2.23
C ILE A 41 0.41 2.23 -1.96
N ARG A 42 -0.71 2.82 -2.39
CA ARG A 42 -1.02 4.21 -2.07
C ARG A 42 -1.28 4.37 -0.57
N PHE A 43 -2.03 3.46 0.03
CA PHE A 43 -2.27 3.45 1.47
C PHE A 43 -0.97 3.30 2.28
N TYR A 44 -0.09 2.38 1.87
CA TYR A 44 1.22 2.21 2.50
C TYR A 44 2.07 3.48 2.45
N GLU A 45 2.12 4.18 1.32
CA GLU A 45 2.86 5.44 1.20
C GLU A 45 2.29 6.55 2.10
N GLU A 46 0.97 6.64 2.24
CA GLU A 46 0.37 7.63 3.14
C GLU A 46 0.64 7.31 4.61
N ILE A 47 0.63 6.03 5.01
CA ILE A 47 1.07 5.63 6.36
C ILE A 47 2.54 5.98 6.57
N ARG A 48 3.41 5.72 5.60
CA ARG A 48 4.83 6.09 5.70
C ARG A 48 5.01 7.61 5.84
N LYS A 49 4.19 8.42 5.17
CA LYS A 49 4.20 9.89 5.38
C LYS A 49 3.76 10.24 6.80
N LEU A 50 2.66 9.64 7.29
CA LEU A 50 2.14 9.83 8.64
C LEU A 50 3.19 9.49 9.72
N GLU A 51 3.93 8.40 9.55
CA GLU A 51 5.02 7.97 10.45
C GLU A 51 6.16 8.99 10.55
N ASN A 52 6.38 9.78 9.50
CA ASN A 52 7.46 10.77 9.43
C ASN A 52 7.04 12.18 9.89
N LEU A 53 5.80 12.39 10.33
CA LEU A 53 5.33 13.68 10.83
C LEU A 53 5.82 13.94 12.26
N GLU A 54 6.37 15.12 12.48
CA GLU A 54 6.94 15.54 13.76
C GLU A 54 5.87 16.08 14.72
N THR A 55 4.83 16.74 14.19
CA THR A 55 3.80 17.40 15.01
C THR A 55 2.53 16.56 15.16
N ASP A 56 1.90 16.65 16.33
CA ASP A 56 0.65 15.95 16.60
C ASP A 56 -0.53 16.52 15.80
N GLU A 57 -0.52 17.83 15.52
CA GLU A 57 -1.55 18.51 14.74
C GLU A 57 -1.58 17.99 13.29
N GLU A 58 -0.42 17.89 12.64
CA GLU A 58 -0.32 17.32 11.30
C GLU A 58 -0.67 15.83 11.29
N ARG A 59 -0.25 15.08 12.33
CA ARG A 59 -0.55 13.65 12.44
C ARG A 59 -2.05 13.39 12.59
N ILE A 60 -2.75 14.20 13.38
CA ILE A 60 -4.21 14.10 13.54
C ILE A 60 -4.90 14.45 12.22
N ALA A 61 -4.48 15.52 11.55
CA ALA A 61 -5.07 15.95 10.29
C ALA A 61 -4.89 14.89 9.19
N LEU A 62 -3.66 14.44 8.95
CA LEU A 62 -3.35 13.43 7.93
C LEU A 62 -3.94 12.06 8.30
N GLY A 63 -3.90 11.67 9.58
CA GLY A 63 -4.48 10.41 10.04
C GLY A 63 -5.99 10.33 9.78
N LYS A 64 -6.70 11.45 9.99
CA LYS A 64 -8.13 11.55 9.65
C LYS A 64 -8.35 11.44 8.14
N GLU A 65 -7.56 12.13 7.33
CA GLU A 65 -7.65 12.05 5.87
C GLU A 65 -7.43 10.62 5.35
N ILE A 66 -6.40 9.94 5.86
CA ILE A 66 -6.09 8.54 5.52
C ILE A 66 -7.27 7.63 5.88
N TYR A 67 -7.85 7.81 7.07
CA TYR A 67 -9.01 7.04 7.50
C TYR A 67 -10.22 7.24 6.57
N ASP A 68 -10.57 8.49 6.26
CA ASP A 68 -11.72 8.82 5.42
C ASP A 68 -11.53 8.35 3.96
N GLN A 69 -10.31 8.46 3.43
CA GLN A 69 -9.98 8.13 2.04
C GLN A 69 -9.83 6.62 1.78
N PHE A 70 -9.21 5.88 2.69
CA PHE A 70 -8.81 4.48 2.46
C PHE A 70 -9.57 3.48 3.31
N ILE A 71 -9.95 3.82 4.55
CA ILE A 71 -10.57 2.87 5.48
C ILE A 71 -12.10 2.97 5.42
N MET A 72 -12.64 4.19 5.53
CA MET A 72 -14.09 4.41 5.55
C MET A 72 -14.75 4.03 4.22
N LYS A 73 -14.12 4.33 3.07
CA LYS A 73 -14.64 3.91 1.75
C LYS A 73 -14.75 2.40 1.62
N ASP A 74 -13.77 1.66 2.14
CA ASP A 74 -13.78 0.20 2.13
C ASP A 74 -14.79 -0.38 3.12
N LEU A 75 -14.93 0.19 4.33
CA LEU A 75 -16.00 -0.21 5.26
C LEU A 75 -17.39 0.01 4.66
N LEU A 76 -17.60 1.15 3.98
CA LEU A 76 -18.87 1.47 3.33
C LEU A 76 -19.15 0.53 2.14
N SER A 77 -18.14 0.16 1.36
CA SER A 77 -18.32 -0.78 0.24
C SER A 77 -18.72 -2.19 0.73
N HIS A 78 -18.20 -2.64 1.88
CA HIS A 78 -18.60 -3.91 2.50
C HIS A 78 -20.02 -3.88 3.10
N SER A 79 -20.51 -2.71 3.52
CA SER A 79 -21.88 -2.56 4.03
C SER A 79 -22.97 -2.72 2.95
N HIS A 80 -22.64 -2.45 1.68
CA HIS A 80 -23.56 -2.66 0.55
C HIS A 80 -23.67 -4.13 0.09
N VAL A 81 -22.67 -4.97 0.38
CA VAL A 81 -22.72 -6.41 0.09
C VAL A 81 -23.70 -7.13 1.01
N SER A 82 -23.90 -6.64 2.24
CA SER A 82 -24.86 -7.23 3.18
C SER A 82 -26.33 -6.93 2.85
N MET A 83 -26.62 -5.95 1.98
CA MET A 83 -28.00 -5.64 1.54
C MET A 83 -28.38 -6.26 0.19
N THR A 84 -27.47 -6.97 -0.49
CA THR A 84 -27.76 -7.63 -1.79
C THR A 84 -28.05 -9.14 -1.67
N LEU A 85 -28.24 -9.63 -0.43
CA LEU A 85 -28.55 -11.03 -0.10
C LEU A 85 -29.98 -11.26 0.42
N PHE A 86 -30.92 -10.34 0.15
CA PHE A 86 -32.36 -10.54 0.35
C PHE A 86 -33.15 -10.25 -0.92
#